data_AF-A0A1B8ETZ7-F1
#
_entry.id   AF-A0A1B8ETZ7-F1
#
_cell.length_a   1.000
_cell.length_b   1.000
_cell.length_c   1.000
_cell.angle_alpha   90.00
_cell.angle_beta   90.00
_cell.angle_gamma   90.00
#
_symmetry.space_group_name_H-M   'P 1'
#
loop_
_entity.id
_entity.type
_entity.pdbx_description
1 polymer ?
#
loop_
_entity_poly.entity_id
_entity_poly.type
_entity_poly.pdbx_seq_one_letter_code
_entity_poly.pdbx_strand_id
1 'polypeptide(L)'
;MAAVTNDSSKKEFNFTTFHNVINGELKTTETTRHAISPHTKKPLAEVPLSKSKDVDDAVAAARAAFPKWKKTSFEERARALNGLAATIYEYQQEFVKLNGYELGAPVSIAEILVHMGAGWLSETAKLHPKDEVVEDTPEREVIVRYVPLGVAVGIVPWNLPLHCTSAKIAAAVIAGNCIIIKPSPFTPYSGLKLV
;
A
#
# COMPACT_ATOMS: atom_id res chain seq x y z
N MET A 1 -14.55 -35.98 -9.92
CA MET A 1 -14.90 -34.78 -9.12
C MET A 1 -13.91 -34.68 -7.98
N ALA A 2 -12.89 -33.84 -8.10
CA ALA A 2 -11.95 -33.60 -7.00
C ALA A 2 -12.58 -32.56 -6.06
N ALA A 3 -12.70 -32.93 -4.79
CA ALA A 3 -13.21 -32.06 -3.74
C ALA A 3 -12.24 -30.88 -3.55
N VAL A 4 -12.77 -29.66 -3.70
CA VAL A 4 -12.10 -28.44 -3.27
C VAL A 4 -12.07 -28.48 -1.75
N THR A 5 -10.92 -28.82 -1.19
CA THR A 5 -10.67 -28.69 0.24
C THR A 5 -10.64 -27.21 0.57
N ASN A 6 -11.71 -26.73 1.19
CA ASN A 6 -11.81 -25.38 1.71
C ASN A 6 -10.87 -25.30 2.92
N ASP A 7 -9.71 -24.64 2.75
CA ASP A 7 -8.74 -24.42 3.81
C ASP A 7 -9.35 -23.48 4.85
N SER A 8 -9.69 -24.04 6.00
CA SER A 8 -10.35 -23.41 7.14
C SER A 8 -9.38 -22.61 8.04
N SER A 9 -8.14 -22.38 7.58
CA SER A 9 -7.15 -21.55 8.28
C SER A 9 -7.17 -20.06 7.89
N LYS A 10 -8.02 -19.65 6.94
CA LYS A 10 -8.15 -18.23 6.57
C LYS A 10 -8.62 -17.42 7.77
N LYS A 11 -7.71 -16.61 8.34
CA LYS A 11 -8.11 -15.48 9.18
C LYS A 11 -9.05 -14.61 8.34
N GLU A 12 -10.31 -14.55 8.74
CA GLU A 12 -11.32 -13.76 8.04
C GLU A 12 -10.90 -12.27 8.11
N PHE A 13 -10.47 -11.73 6.97
CA PHE A 13 -10.00 -10.34 6.90
C PHE A 13 -11.23 -9.43 6.94
N ASN A 14 -11.34 -8.65 8.01
CA ASN A 14 -12.49 -7.78 8.22
C ASN A 14 -12.43 -6.56 7.29
N PHE A 15 -13.48 -6.31 6.49
CA PHE A 15 -13.61 -5.15 5.58
C PHE A 15 -14.57 -4.06 6.09
N THR A 16 -15.01 -4.14 7.34
CA THR A 16 -16.01 -3.23 7.94
C THR A 16 -15.46 -2.36 9.06
N THR A 17 -14.30 -2.71 9.62
CA THR A 17 -13.60 -1.98 10.69
C THR A 17 -12.27 -1.45 10.20
N PHE A 18 -11.92 -0.20 10.50
CA PHE A 18 -10.74 0.46 9.97
C PHE A 18 -9.83 0.98 11.09
N HIS A 19 -8.52 0.82 10.88
CA HIS A 19 -7.48 1.22 11.82
C HIS A 19 -6.40 1.99 11.06
N ASN A 20 -5.68 2.84 11.77
CA ASN A 20 -4.35 3.24 11.33
C ASN A 20 -3.41 2.06 11.55
N VAL A 21 -2.36 1.96 10.74
CA VAL A 21 -1.29 0.98 10.93
C VAL A 21 0.01 1.74 11.15
N ILE A 22 0.57 1.62 12.35
CA ILE A 22 1.84 2.26 12.72
C ILE A 22 2.74 1.19 13.33
N ASN A 23 3.94 1.02 12.77
CA ASN A 23 4.90 0.00 13.22
C ASN A 23 4.34 -1.45 13.22
N GLY A 24 3.43 -1.76 12.30
CA GLY A 24 2.75 -3.07 12.25
C GLY A 24 1.65 -3.27 13.28
N GLU A 25 1.33 -2.25 14.07
CA GLU A 25 0.24 -2.28 15.06
C GLU A 25 -1.00 -1.56 14.53
N LEU A 26 -2.16 -2.19 14.70
CA LEU A 26 -3.45 -1.57 14.45
C LEU A 26 -3.75 -0.56 15.57
N LYS A 27 -3.95 0.70 15.20
CA LYS A 27 -4.24 1.80 16.13
C LYS A 27 -5.58 2.45 15.81
N THR A 28 -6.37 2.68 16.86
CA THR A 28 -7.53 3.57 16.82
C THR A 28 -7.14 4.97 17.28
N THR A 29 -8.01 5.94 17.08
CA THR A 29 -7.85 7.33 17.53
C THR A 29 -9.07 7.73 18.36
N GLU A 30 -8.91 8.69 19.27
CA GLU A 30 -10.01 9.21 20.10
C GLU A 30 -11.18 9.76 19.25
N THR A 31 -10.84 10.38 18.12
CA THR A 31 -11.78 10.94 17.17
C THR A 31 -11.77 10.11 15.91
N THR A 32 -12.96 9.84 15.36
CA THR A 32 -13.12 9.20 14.06
C THR A 32 -13.79 10.15 13.08
N ARG A 33 -13.83 9.74 11.82
CA ARG A 33 -14.61 10.38 10.77
C ARG A 33 -15.17 9.31 9.85
N HIS A 34 -16.16 9.68 9.05
CA HIS A 34 -16.63 8.84 7.95
C HIS A 34 -16.65 9.64 6.65
N ALA A 35 -16.60 8.91 5.53
CA ALA A 35 -17.00 9.44 4.24
C ALA A 35 -18.51 9.25 4.02
N ILE A 36 -19.04 9.89 2.98
CA ILE A 36 -20.43 9.71 2.54
C ILE A 36 -20.41 8.88 1.26
N SER A 37 -21.18 7.79 1.23
CA SER A 37 -21.30 7.00 0.01
C SER A 37 -21.94 7.85 -1.10
N PRO A 38 -21.31 7.97 -2.28
CA PRO A 38 -21.90 8.72 -3.39
C PRO A 38 -23.18 8.07 -3.92
N HIS A 39 -23.38 6.76 -3.70
CA HIS A 39 -24.57 6.01 -4.13
C HIS A 39 -25.77 6.24 -3.19
N THR A 40 -25.58 6.03 -1.88
CA THR A 40 -26.70 6.07 -0.91
C THR A 40 -26.88 7.42 -0.23
N LYS A 41 -25.90 8.32 -0.34
CA LYS A 41 -25.79 9.57 0.43
C LYS A 41 -25.77 9.39 1.94
N LYS A 42 -25.49 8.17 2.42
CA LYS A 42 -25.40 7.84 3.84
C LYS A 42 -23.93 7.75 4.29
N PRO A 43 -23.66 7.95 5.59
CA PRO A 43 -22.38 7.63 6.20
C PRO A 43 -21.92 6.20 5.90
N LEU A 44 -20.64 6.05 5.60
CA LEU A 44 -19.93 4.77 5.59
C LEU A 44 -19.34 4.49 6.98
N ALA A 45 -18.59 3.40 7.12
CA ALA A 45 -17.95 3.04 8.39
C ALA A 45 -17.02 4.16 8.90
N GLU A 46 -16.88 4.26 10.22
CA GLU A 46 -15.94 5.17 10.85
C GLU A 46 -14.50 4.74 10.57
N VAL A 47 -13.63 5.72 10.31
CA VAL A 47 -12.20 5.56 10.18
C VAL A 47 -11.47 6.46 11.18
N PRO A 48 -10.29 6.06 11.67
CA PRO A 48 -9.49 6.89 12.55
C PRO A 48 -9.14 8.25 11.94
N LEU A 49 -9.21 9.31 12.74
CA LEU A 49 -8.74 10.64 12.39
C LEU A 49 -7.43 10.93 13.13
N SER A 50 -6.33 10.77 12.41
CA SER A 50 -4.97 11.03 12.92
C SER A 50 -4.78 12.51 13.30
N LYS A 51 -4.14 12.74 14.45
CA LYS A 51 -3.62 14.03 14.91
C LYS A 51 -2.11 14.11 14.66
N SER A 52 -1.49 15.26 14.95
CA SER A 52 -0.05 15.46 14.74
C SER A 52 0.82 14.39 15.43
N LYS A 53 0.43 13.97 16.63
CA LYS A 53 1.14 12.91 17.36
C LYS A 53 1.17 11.58 16.61
N ASP A 54 0.07 11.18 15.96
CA ASP A 54 0.04 9.94 15.18
C ASP A 54 0.98 10.01 13.98
N VAL A 55 1.10 11.19 13.37
CA VAL A 55 2.05 11.45 12.28
C VAL A 55 3.50 11.35 12.78
N ASP A 56 3.80 11.96 13.93
CA ASP A 56 5.13 11.90 14.55
C ASP A 56 5.51 10.45 14.88
N ASP A 57 4.57 9.68 15.44
CA ASP A 57 4.75 8.26 15.76
C ASP A 57 5.00 7.43 14.47
N ALA A 58 4.27 7.71 13.38
CA ALA A 58 4.47 7.06 12.09
C ALA A 58 5.84 7.39 11.47
N VAL A 59 6.28 8.66 11.55
CA VAL A 59 7.60 9.11 11.08
C VAL A 59 8.70 8.47 11.90
N ALA A 60 8.56 8.41 13.23
CA ALA A 60 9.52 7.76 14.11
C ALA A 60 9.66 6.26 13.78
N ALA A 61 8.55 5.55 13.61
CA ALA A 61 8.54 4.14 13.22
C ALA A 61 9.22 3.90 11.86
N ALA A 62 8.89 4.72 10.85
CA ALA A 62 9.49 4.61 9.53
C ALA A 62 11.00 4.88 9.56
N ARG A 63 11.45 5.88 10.33
CA ARG A 63 12.89 6.18 10.52
C ARG A 63 13.62 5.04 11.23
N ALA A 64 12.99 4.41 12.22
CA ALA A 64 13.56 3.26 12.92
C ALA A 64 13.68 2.02 12.01
N ALA A 65 12.72 1.81 11.11
CA ALA A 65 12.74 0.69 10.16
C ALA A 65 13.76 0.87 9.01
N PHE A 66 14.01 2.13 8.60
CA PHE A 66 14.80 2.44 7.40
C PHE A 66 16.22 1.83 7.37
N PRO A 67 17.03 1.86 8.44
CA PRO A 67 18.38 1.27 8.42
C PRO A 67 18.41 -0.22 8.09
N LYS A 68 17.36 -0.97 8.49
CA LYS A 68 17.19 -2.37 8.14
C LYS A 68 16.64 -2.50 6.72
N TRP A 69 15.57 -1.78 6.40
CA TRP A 69 14.89 -1.89 5.11
C TRP A 69 15.77 -1.52 3.92
N LYS A 70 16.62 -0.49 4.05
CA LYS A 70 17.54 -0.08 2.97
C LYS A 70 18.58 -1.16 2.60
N LYS A 71 18.82 -2.13 3.50
CA LYS A 71 19.76 -3.24 3.30
C LYS A 71 19.08 -4.51 2.78
N THR A 72 17.75 -4.59 2.86
CA THR A 72 16.94 -5.68 2.27
C THR A 72 17.23 -5.78 0.78
N SER A 73 17.37 -6.98 0.23
CA SER A 73 17.73 -7.17 -1.19
C SER A 73 16.58 -6.74 -2.12
N PHE A 74 16.88 -6.46 -3.39
CA PHE A 74 15.83 -6.15 -4.37
C PHE A 74 14.84 -7.31 -4.53
N GLU A 75 15.33 -8.54 -4.49
CA GLU A 75 14.52 -9.76 -4.60
C GLU A 75 13.56 -9.90 -3.41
N GLU A 76 14.01 -9.58 -2.19
CA GLU A 76 13.15 -9.56 -1.00
C GLU A 76 12.08 -8.48 -1.08
N ARG A 77 12.44 -7.27 -1.54
CA ARG A 77 11.47 -6.17 -1.75
C ARG A 77 10.44 -6.55 -2.82
N ALA A 78 10.89 -7.13 -3.93
CA ALA A 78 10.03 -7.60 -5.01
C ALA A 78 9.09 -8.72 -4.54
N ARG A 79 9.59 -9.67 -3.73
CA ARG A 79 8.75 -10.71 -3.11
C ARG A 79 7.66 -10.11 -2.23
N ALA A 80 7.97 -9.09 -1.43
CA ALA A 80 6.97 -8.41 -0.60
C ALA A 80 5.88 -7.74 -1.45
N LEU A 81 6.25 -7.05 -2.53
CA LEU A 81 5.29 -6.42 -3.44
C LEU A 81 4.40 -7.43 -4.17
N ASN A 82 4.99 -8.53 -4.66
CA ASN A 82 4.23 -9.61 -5.29
C ASN A 82 3.29 -10.32 -4.29
N GLY A 83 3.74 -10.47 -3.04
CA GLY A 83 2.88 -10.98 -1.96
C GLY A 83 1.67 -10.09 -1.73
N LEU A 84 1.88 -8.77 -1.65
CA LEU A 84 0.77 -7.80 -1.52
C LEU A 84 -0.18 -7.86 -2.72
N ALA A 85 0.35 -7.95 -3.95
CA ALA A 85 -0.46 -8.09 -5.16
C ALA A 85 -1.32 -9.37 -5.12
N ALA A 86 -0.73 -10.50 -4.71
CA ALA A 86 -1.45 -11.76 -4.56
C ALA A 86 -2.57 -11.65 -3.51
N THR A 87 -2.31 -10.99 -2.37
CA THR A 87 -3.34 -10.75 -1.35
C THR A 87 -4.47 -9.86 -1.86
N ILE A 88 -4.20 -8.84 -2.68
CA ILE A 88 -5.26 -8.03 -3.30
C ILE A 88 -6.15 -8.89 -4.20
N TYR A 89 -5.56 -9.80 -4.99
CA TYR A 89 -6.35 -10.72 -5.82
C TYR A 89 -7.16 -11.72 -4.98
N GLU A 90 -6.60 -12.19 -3.86
CA GLU A 90 -7.34 -13.06 -2.93
C GLU A 90 -8.61 -12.40 -2.40
N TYR A 91 -8.57 -11.10 -2.12
CA TYR A 91 -9.70 -10.30 -1.62
C TYR A 91 -10.30 -9.38 -2.70
N GLN A 92 -10.21 -9.77 -3.97
CA GLN A 92 -10.64 -8.92 -5.08
C GLN A 92 -12.10 -8.50 -4.96
N GLN A 93 -12.99 -9.41 -4.58
CA GLN A 93 -14.43 -9.15 -4.50
C GLN A 93 -14.77 -8.14 -3.41
N GLU A 94 -14.04 -8.19 -2.29
CA GLU A 94 -14.14 -7.26 -1.18
C GLU A 94 -13.66 -5.88 -1.59
N PHE A 95 -12.52 -5.78 -2.28
CA PHE A 95 -12.03 -4.50 -2.82
C PHE A 95 -12.94 -3.92 -3.90
N VAL A 96 -13.55 -4.74 -4.76
CA VAL A 96 -14.54 -4.31 -5.75
C VAL A 96 -15.75 -3.67 -5.06
N LYS A 97 -16.31 -4.36 -4.05
CA LYS A 97 -17.42 -3.83 -3.24
C LYS A 97 -17.02 -2.53 -2.54
N LEU A 98 -15.82 -2.48 -1.97
CA LEU A 98 -15.33 -1.31 -1.26
C LEU A 98 -15.20 -0.08 -2.17
N ASN A 99 -14.65 -0.25 -3.38
CA ASN A 99 -14.59 0.81 -4.39
C ASN A 99 -15.99 1.24 -4.84
N GLY A 100 -16.94 0.31 -4.94
CA GLY A 100 -18.35 0.66 -5.18
C GLY A 100 -18.93 1.54 -4.07
N TYR A 101 -18.66 1.23 -2.80
CA TYR A 101 -19.18 2.00 -1.68
C TYR A 101 -18.53 3.36 -1.51
N GLU A 102 -17.19 3.45 -1.59
CA GLU A 102 -16.46 4.68 -1.30
C GLU A 102 -16.36 5.63 -2.50
N LEU A 103 -16.05 5.09 -3.69
CA LEU A 103 -15.83 5.88 -4.90
C LEU A 103 -17.12 6.00 -5.72
N GLY A 104 -18.05 5.06 -5.57
CA GLY A 104 -19.24 4.98 -6.43
C GLY A 104 -18.95 4.35 -7.78
N ALA A 105 -17.84 3.61 -7.90
CA ALA A 105 -17.46 2.97 -9.15
C ALA A 105 -18.46 1.86 -9.53
N PRO A 106 -18.96 1.81 -10.77
CA PRO A 106 -19.64 0.63 -11.29
C PRO A 106 -18.75 -0.61 -11.15
N VAL A 107 -19.34 -1.79 -10.97
CA VAL A 107 -18.61 -3.06 -10.72
C VAL A 107 -17.50 -3.29 -11.75
N SER A 108 -17.79 -3.12 -13.04
CA SER A 108 -16.81 -3.29 -14.12
C SER A 108 -15.62 -2.33 -14.01
N ILE A 109 -15.86 -1.09 -13.57
CA ILE A 109 -14.79 -0.13 -13.32
C ILE A 109 -14.02 -0.51 -12.06
N ALA A 110 -14.71 -0.87 -10.98
CA ALA A 110 -14.07 -1.28 -9.73
C ALA A 110 -13.17 -2.50 -9.93
N GLU A 111 -13.57 -3.48 -10.75
CA GLU A 111 -12.73 -4.62 -11.14
C GLU A 111 -11.46 -4.15 -11.84
N ILE A 112 -11.56 -3.24 -12.83
CA ILE A 112 -10.38 -2.67 -13.49
C ILE A 112 -9.46 -1.98 -12.47
N LEU A 113 -10.00 -1.22 -11.52
CA LEU A 113 -9.20 -0.54 -10.49
C LEU A 113 -8.45 -1.51 -9.59
N VAL A 114 -9.04 -2.65 -9.23
CA VAL A 114 -8.38 -3.69 -8.45
C VAL A 114 -7.23 -4.31 -9.26
N HIS A 115 -7.47 -4.65 -10.53
CA HIS A 115 -6.43 -5.20 -11.39
C HIS A 115 -5.30 -4.20 -11.64
N MET A 116 -5.62 -2.91 -11.82
CA MET A 116 -4.62 -1.85 -11.93
C MET A 116 -3.78 -1.77 -10.64
N GLY A 117 -4.41 -1.79 -9.46
CA GLY A 117 -3.70 -1.71 -8.19
C GLY A 117 -2.76 -2.90 -7.93
N ALA A 118 -3.23 -4.13 -8.16
CA ALA A 118 -2.43 -5.33 -7.99
C ALA A 118 -1.36 -5.48 -9.09
N GLY A 119 -1.73 -5.24 -10.35
CA GLY A 119 -0.81 -5.28 -11.48
C GLY A 119 0.32 -4.27 -11.36
N TRP A 120 0.05 -3.06 -10.86
CA TRP A 120 1.08 -2.05 -10.67
C TRP A 120 2.15 -2.47 -9.66
N LEU A 121 1.76 -3.15 -8.57
CA LEU A 121 2.69 -3.72 -7.60
C LEU A 121 3.61 -4.74 -8.27
N SER A 122 3.04 -5.69 -9.00
CA SER A 122 3.78 -6.77 -9.68
C SER A 122 4.70 -6.27 -10.80
N GLU A 123 4.25 -5.31 -11.61
CA GLU A 123 5.08 -4.73 -12.68
C GLU A 123 6.21 -3.88 -12.11
N THR A 124 5.93 -3.07 -11.08
CA THR A 124 6.96 -2.26 -10.41
C THR A 124 7.99 -3.14 -9.68
N ALA A 125 7.58 -4.30 -9.18
CA ALA A 125 8.49 -5.27 -8.53
C ALA A 125 9.57 -5.81 -9.48
N LYS A 126 9.39 -5.69 -10.81
CA LYS A 126 10.39 -6.07 -11.81
C LYS A 126 11.50 -5.03 -11.98
N LEU A 127 11.32 -3.81 -11.44
CA LEU A 127 12.32 -2.75 -11.54
C LEU A 127 13.50 -3.04 -10.61
N HIS A 128 14.66 -3.26 -11.22
CA HIS A 128 15.93 -3.46 -10.53
C HIS A 128 17.02 -2.70 -11.30
N PRO A 129 17.19 -1.39 -11.04
CA PRO A 129 18.27 -0.64 -11.66
C PRO A 129 19.60 -1.22 -11.22
N LYS A 130 20.45 -1.57 -12.19
CA LYS A 130 21.79 -2.06 -11.93
C LYS A 130 22.75 -0.90 -11.73
N ASP A 131 23.81 -1.17 -11.00
CA ASP A 131 24.93 -0.25 -10.93
C ASP A 131 25.55 -0.12 -12.33
N GLU A 132 25.92 1.09 -12.69
CA GLU A 132 26.60 1.40 -13.94
C GLU A 132 28.06 1.74 -13.64
N VAL A 133 28.98 0.94 -14.16
CA VAL A 133 30.41 1.22 -14.11
C VAL A 133 30.73 2.15 -15.27
N VAL A 134 30.98 3.42 -14.95
CA VAL A 134 31.30 4.48 -15.92
C VAL A 134 32.78 4.43 -16.29
N GLU A 135 33.63 4.07 -15.33
CA GLU A 135 35.07 3.96 -15.51
C GLU A 135 35.63 2.90 -14.56
N ASP A 136 36.58 2.12 -15.06
CA ASP A 136 37.31 1.08 -14.32
C ASP A 136 38.75 1.03 -14.85
N THR A 137 39.63 1.82 -14.23
CA THR A 137 41.07 1.84 -14.51
C THR A 137 41.85 1.47 -13.25
N PRO A 138 43.13 1.07 -13.36
CA PRO A 138 43.97 0.80 -12.19
C PRO A 138 44.06 1.96 -11.19
N GLU A 139 43.86 3.20 -11.65
CA GLU A 139 43.94 4.42 -10.85
C GLU A 139 42.59 4.83 -10.23
N ARG A 140 41.46 4.47 -10.84
CA ARG A 140 40.13 4.85 -10.35
C ARG A 140 38.99 3.97 -10.89
N GLU A 141 37.96 3.85 -10.05
CA GLU A 141 36.67 3.27 -10.40
C GLU A 141 35.57 4.32 -10.17
N VAL A 142 34.64 4.45 -11.14
CA VAL A 142 33.49 5.35 -11.06
C VAL A 142 32.21 4.56 -11.30
N ILE A 143 31.34 4.51 -10.28
CA ILE A 143 30.07 3.78 -10.31
C ILE A 143 28.91 4.74 -10.07
N VAL A 144 27.88 4.64 -10.90
CA VAL A 144 26.56 5.26 -10.65
C VAL A 144 25.64 4.21 -10.05
N ARG A 145 25.04 4.53 -8.89
CA ARG A 145 24.11 3.68 -8.16
C ARG A 145 22.87 4.44 -7.73
N TYR A 146 21.74 3.74 -7.73
CA TYR A 146 20.48 4.24 -7.16
C TYR A 146 20.35 3.82 -5.70
N VAL A 147 20.27 4.79 -4.79
CA VAL A 147 20.15 4.57 -3.35
C VAL A 147 18.82 5.11 -2.83
N PRO A 148 18.21 4.48 -1.81
CA PRO A 148 16.98 5.00 -1.22
C PRO A 148 17.20 6.34 -0.55
N LEU A 149 16.17 7.18 -0.59
CA LEU A 149 16.15 8.52 -0.01
C LEU A 149 15.85 8.50 1.49
N GLY A 150 15.05 7.54 1.98
CA GLY A 150 14.67 7.47 3.40
C GLY A 150 13.19 7.15 3.60
N VAL A 151 12.48 8.08 4.24
CA VAL A 151 11.05 8.00 4.50
C VAL A 151 10.32 8.88 3.49
N ALA A 152 9.46 8.27 2.68
CA ALA A 152 8.57 8.95 1.75
C ALA A 152 7.16 9.09 2.33
N VAL A 153 6.42 10.12 1.89
CA VAL A 153 5.01 10.31 2.25
C VAL A 153 4.17 10.27 0.98
N GLY A 154 3.24 9.31 0.93
CA GLY A 154 2.27 9.18 -0.13
C GLY A 154 0.93 9.80 0.25
N ILE A 155 0.68 11.02 -0.21
CA ILE A 155 -0.66 11.64 -0.13
C ILE A 155 -1.47 11.15 -1.33
N VAL A 156 -2.54 10.40 -1.07
CA VAL A 156 -3.32 9.71 -2.11
C VAL A 156 -4.61 10.49 -2.42
N PRO A 157 -4.93 10.75 -3.71
CA PRO A 157 -6.16 11.42 -4.12
C PRO A 157 -7.38 10.48 -4.00
N TRP A 158 -8.58 11.02 -4.21
CA TRP A 158 -9.81 10.26 -3.98
C TRP A 158 -10.26 9.38 -5.15
N ASN A 159 -9.82 9.68 -6.38
CA ASN A 159 -10.42 9.16 -7.61
C ASN A 159 -10.02 7.72 -7.97
N LEU A 160 -8.88 7.24 -7.46
CA LEU A 160 -8.36 5.89 -7.70
C LEU A 160 -7.70 5.36 -6.42
N PRO A 161 -8.43 5.24 -5.30
CA PRO A 161 -7.83 5.12 -3.97
C PRO A 161 -6.92 3.90 -3.84
N LEU A 162 -7.38 2.73 -4.32
CA LEU A 162 -6.58 1.50 -4.30
C LEU A 162 -5.33 1.62 -5.19
N HIS A 163 -5.52 1.93 -6.49
CA HIS A 163 -4.42 2.02 -7.45
C HIS A 163 -3.38 3.07 -7.08
N CYS A 164 -3.80 4.30 -6.72
CA CYS A 164 -2.85 5.35 -6.34
C CYS A 164 -2.12 5.03 -5.03
N THR A 165 -2.72 4.27 -4.11
CA THR A 165 -2.02 3.78 -2.92
C THR A 165 -0.98 2.73 -3.32
N SER A 166 -1.38 1.71 -4.08
CA SER A 166 -0.49 0.67 -4.60
C SER A 166 0.70 1.25 -5.34
N ALA A 167 0.48 2.22 -6.24
CA ALA A 167 1.55 2.82 -7.03
C ALA A 167 2.60 3.53 -6.18
N LYS A 168 2.19 4.24 -5.12
CA LYS A 168 3.10 4.91 -4.20
C LYS A 168 3.87 3.92 -3.33
N ILE A 169 3.18 2.90 -2.80
CA ILE A 169 3.80 1.81 -2.04
C ILE A 169 4.85 1.11 -2.91
N ALA A 170 4.47 0.68 -4.12
CA ALA A 170 5.33 -0.04 -5.04
C ALA A 170 6.65 0.69 -5.29
N ALA A 171 6.57 1.97 -5.70
CA ALA A 171 7.73 2.78 -6.03
C ALA A 171 8.66 3.00 -4.83
N ALA A 172 8.11 3.30 -3.66
CA ALA A 172 8.92 3.53 -2.46
C ALA A 172 9.60 2.25 -1.97
N VAL A 173 8.83 1.16 -1.89
CA VAL A 173 9.28 -0.13 -1.34
C VAL A 173 10.35 -0.76 -2.22
N ILE A 174 10.17 -0.81 -3.55
CA ILE A 174 11.18 -1.40 -4.44
C ILE A 174 12.50 -0.62 -4.40
N ALA A 175 12.42 0.71 -4.36
CA ALA A 175 13.58 1.59 -4.25
C ALA A 175 14.28 1.52 -2.87
N GLY A 176 13.68 0.86 -1.87
CA GLY A 176 14.26 0.66 -0.53
C GLY A 176 13.92 1.76 0.47
N ASN A 177 12.90 2.57 0.19
CA ASN A 177 12.38 3.58 1.10
C ASN A 177 11.34 2.96 2.03
N CYS A 178 11.19 3.54 3.22
CA CYS A 178 9.98 3.37 4.01
C CYS A 178 8.92 4.37 3.51
N ILE A 179 7.64 4.01 3.61
CA ILE A 179 6.56 4.88 3.15
C ILE A 179 5.45 5.02 4.20
N ILE A 180 4.96 6.24 4.35
CA ILE A 180 3.75 6.57 5.10
C ILE A 180 2.67 6.95 4.09
N ILE A 181 1.50 6.31 4.17
CA ILE A 181 0.37 6.61 3.29
C ILE A 181 -0.65 7.46 4.05
N LYS A 182 -1.08 8.56 3.42
CA LYS A 182 -2.19 9.38 3.88
C LYS A 182 -3.30 9.37 2.83
N PRO A 183 -4.32 8.51 2.97
CA PRO A 183 -5.38 8.44 1.99
C PRO A 183 -6.26 9.69 1.99
N SER A 184 -7.04 9.84 0.93
CA SER A 184 -8.03 10.91 0.85
C SER A 184 -9.08 10.75 1.95
N PRO A 185 -9.52 11.83 2.60
CA PRO A 185 -10.62 11.77 3.56
C PRO A 185 -11.98 11.35 2.95
N PHE A 186 -12.11 11.38 1.62
CA PHE A 186 -13.35 11.03 0.90
C PHE A 186 -13.41 9.56 0.49
N THR A 187 -12.25 8.92 0.29
CA THR A 187 -12.12 7.49 -0.06
C THR A 187 -10.96 6.86 0.71
N PRO A 188 -11.05 6.82 2.06
CA PRO A 188 -9.97 6.32 2.90
C PRO A 188 -9.87 4.78 2.92
N TYR A 189 -10.92 4.06 2.53
CA TYR A 189 -11.14 2.69 2.98
C TYR A 189 -10.25 1.69 2.27
N SER A 190 -10.15 1.74 0.94
CA SER A 190 -9.21 0.85 0.21
C SER A 190 -7.77 1.09 0.64
N GLY A 191 -7.39 2.36 0.86
CA GLY A 191 -6.04 2.70 1.32
C GLY A 191 -5.74 2.16 2.71
N LEU A 192 -6.67 2.29 3.66
CA LEU A 192 -6.53 1.76 5.02
C LEU A 192 -6.59 0.23 5.10
N LYS A 193 -7.17 -0.45 4.10
CA LYS A 193 -7.20 -1.92 4.03
C LYS A 193 -5.97 -2.52 3.37
N LEU A 194 -5.29 -1.73 2.54
CA LEU A 194 -4.07 -2.16 1.86
C LEU A 194 -2.84 -2.12 2.77
N VAL A 195 -2.83 -1.22 3.77
CA VAL A 195 -1.75 -1.06 4.76
C VAL A 195 -2.08 -1.90 5.99
#